data_AF-A0A1V5KJD9-F1
#
_entry.id   AF-A0A1V5KJD9-F1
#
_cell.length_a   1.000
_cell.length_b   1.000
_cell.length_c   1.000
_cell.angle_alpha   90.00
_cell.angle_beta   90.00
_cell.angle_gamma   90.00
#
_symmetry.space_group_name_H-M   'P 1'
#
loop_
_entity.id
_entity.type
_entity.pdbx_description
1 polymer ?
#
loop_
_entity_poly.entity_id
_entity_poly.type
_entity_poly.pdbx_seq_one_letter_code
_entity_poly.pdbx_strand_id
1 'polypeptide(L)'
;MDAPNDLTGERVSAAGRASGFTVSYNETGTRLRVAMVHMSGQVIPTGNGAIAQINYATGGTVGTHSTMSLENVTISDANGKLVSPQLVSGNFYFVLMGNVTGIDGVVNASDLDVLRDLVLKRRAPTGDELMAGDMDHDGDIDLFDYMAVFSIVYP
;
A
#
# COMPACT_ATOMS: atom_id res chain seq x y z
N MET A 1 -27.12 -3.83 -0.53
CA MET A 1 -26.33 -3.78 -1.77
C MET A 1 -24.91 -4.13 -1.38
N ASP A 2 -24.29 -5.07 -2.08
CA ASP A 2 -22.89 -5.44 -1.83
C ASP A 2 -22.01 -4.23 -2.19
N ALA A 3 -21.02 -3.92 -1.36
CA ALA A 3 -20.10 -2.82 -1.66
C ALA A 3 -19.23 -3.21 -2.87
N PRO A 4 -18.91 -2.29 -3.78
CA PRO A 4 -18.03 -2.59 -4.90
C PRO A 4 -16.67 -3.11 -4.42
N ASN A 5 -16.12 -4.08 -5.14
CA ASN A 5 -14.76 -4.56 -4.88
C ASN A 5 -13.76 -3.62 -5.55
N ASP A 6 -13.28 -2.64 -4.79
CA ASP A 6 -12.36 -1.61 -5.30
C ASP A 6 -10.91 -2.11 -5.49
N LEU A 7 -10.61 -3.32 -4.99
CA LEU A 7 -9.30 -3.97 -5.09
C LEU A 7 -9.45 -5.41 -5.55
N THR A 8 -8.87 -5.75 -6.71
CA THR A 8 -8.82 -7.14 -7.20
C THR A 8 -7.40 -7.66 -7.16
N GLY A 9 -7.17 -8.81 -6.52
CA GLY A 9 -5.84 -9.40 -6.33
C GLY A 9 -5.29 -10.00 -7.63
N GLU A 10 -4.37 -9.30 -8.28
CA GLU A 10 -3.78 -9.76 -9.54
C GLU A 10 -2.70 -10.79 -9.32
N ARG A 11 -1.82 -10.54 -8.34
CA ARG A 11 -0.65 -11.38 -8.09
C ARG A 11 -0.33 -11.42 -6.61
N VAL A 12 -0.21 -12.63 -6.08
CA VAL A 12 0.33 -12.86 -4.73
C VAL A 12 1.61 -13.66 -4.85
N SER A 13 2.66 -13.20 -4.18
CA SER A 13 3.95 -13.88 -4.15
C SER A 13 4.57 -13.81 -2.76
N ALA A 14 5.43 -14.79 -2.46
CA ALA A 14 6.20 -14.76 -1.23
C ALA A 14 7.32 -13.72 -1.39
N ALA A 15 7.55 -12.93 -0.34
CA ALA A 15 8.51 -11.83 -0.36
C ALA A 15 9.29 -11.78 0.95
N GLY A 16 10.43 -11.09 0.92
CA GLY A 16 11.27 -10.87 2.10
C GLY A 16 11.63 -12.18 2.81
N ARG A 17 11.21 -12.30 4.06
CA ARG A 17 11.59 -13.43 4.94
C ARG A 17 10.96 -14.76 4.55
N ALA A 18 9.91 -14.75 3.75
CA ALA A 18 9.29 -15.97 3.24
C ALA A 18 9.69 -16.27 1.79
N SER A 19 10.75 -15.62 1.26
CA SER A 19 11.24 -15.92 -0.08
C SER A 19 11.50 -17.43 -0.26
N GLY A 20 11.05 -17.99 -1.38
CA GLY A 20 11.11 -19.43 -1.67
C GLY A 20 9.89 -20.23 -1.21
N PHE A 21 8.94 -19.63 -0.48
CA PHE A 21 7.65 -20.27 -0.21
C PHE A 21 6.80 -20.36 -1.47
N THR A 22 6.16 -21.51 -1.66
CA THR A 22 5.11 -21.70 -2.66
C THR A 22 3.85 -20.97 -2.20
N VAL A 23 3.28 -20.17 -3.09
CA VAL A 23 2.05 -19.41 -2.84
C VAL A 23 0.92 -19.93 -3.71
N SER A 24 -0.24 -20.12 -3.10
CA SER A 24 -1.51 -20.33 -3.78
C SER A 24 -2.51 -19.31 -3.25
N TYR A 25 -3.32 -18.72 -4.13
CA TYR A 25 -4.31 -17.74 -3.75
C TYR A 25 -5.57 -17.89 -4.58
N ASN A 26 -6.69 -17.46 -4.00
CA ASN A 26 -7.97 -17.40 -4.67
C ASN A 26 -8.76 -16.22 -4.12
N GLU A 27 -9.46 -15.52 -5.01
CA GLU A 27 -10.33 -14.41 -4.66
C GLU A 27 -11.78 -14.82 -4.80
N THR A 28 -12.62 -14.41 -3.86
CA THR A 28 -14.07 -14.62 -3.88
C THR A 28 -14.77 -13.39 -3.35
N GLY A 29 -15.42 -12.62 -4.23
CA GLY A 29 -15.99 -11.33 -3.87
C GLY A 29 -14.91 -10.39 -3.35
N THR A 30 -15.11 -9.79 -2.19
CA THR A 30 -14.16 -8.86 -1.52
C THR A 30 -13.08 -9.55 -0.70
N ARG A 31 -12.93 -10.88 -0.80
CA ARG A 31 -12.02 -11.67 0.04
C ARG A 31 -10.95 -12.35 -0.80
N LEU A 32 -9.70 -12.05 -0.48
CA LEU A 32 -8.53 -12.76 -0.99
C LEU A 32 -8.05 -13.80 0.04
N ARG A 33 -8.08 -15.08 -0.34
CA ARG A 33 -7.48 -16.17 0.45
C ARG A 33 -6.07 -16.44 -0.06
N VAL A 34 -5.11 -16.48 0.85
CA VAL A 34 -3.71 -16.75 0.56
C VAL A 34 -3.24 -17.94 1.39
N ALA A 35 -2.63 -18.92 0.74
CA ALA A 35 -1.94 -20.04 1.36
C ALA A 35 -0.47 -20.01 0.96
N MET A 36 0.42 -20.13 1.94
CA MET A 36 1.86 -20.15 1.74
C MET A 36 2.47 -21.37 2.43
N VAL A 37 3.33 -22.10 1.73
CA VAL A 37 4.01 -23.28 2.27
C VAL A 37 5.41 -23.42 1.69
N HIS A 38 6.37 -23.88 2.49
CA HIS A 38 7.68 -24.26 2.00
C HIS A 38 7.75 -25.77 1.77
N MET A 39 8.01 -26.20 0.54
CA MET A 39 7.94 -27.62 0.17
C MET A 39 9.00 -28.52 0.83
N SER A 40 10.12 -27.94 1.28
CA SER A 40 11.15 -28.65 2.05
C SER A 40 11.09 -28.40 3.56
N GLY A 41 10.01 -27.77 4.07
CA GLY A 41 9.81 -27.56 5.50
C GLY A 41 10.68 -26.46 6.12
N GLN A 42 11.22 -25.54 5.33
CA GLN A 42 11.88 -24.34 5.88
C GLN A 42 10.85 -23.45 6.58
N VAL A 43 11.30 -22.77 7.62
CA VAL A 43 10.49 -21.83 8.38
C VAL A 43 10.84 -20.39 8.03
N ILE A 44 9.87 -19.48 8.21
CA ILE A 44 10.11 -18.05 8.12
C ILE A 44 11.02 -17.64 9.29
N PRO A 45 12.21 -17.05 9.04
CA PRO A 45 13.10 -16.60 10.12
C PRO A 45 12.45 -15.54 11.00
N THR A 46 12.82 -15.52 12.28
CA THR A 46 12.42 -14.46 13.21
C THR A 46 12.95 -13.10 12.75
N GLY A 47 12.20 -12.04 13.04
CA GLY A 47 12.55 -10.67 12.66
C GLY A 47 11.39 -9.91 12.04
N ASN A 48 11.71 -8.71 11.55
CA ASN A 48 10.76 -7.79 10.95
C ASN A 48 10.85 -7.83 9.41
N GLY A 49 9.81 -7.32 8.74
CA GLY A 49 9.75 -7.19 7.29
C GLY A 49 8.75 -8.13 6.63
N ALA A 50 8.58 -7.93 5.33
CA ALA A 50 7.56 -8.57 4.51
C ALA A 50 7.70 -10.10 4.49
N ILE A 51 6.54 -10.75 4.38
CA ILE A 51 6.40 -12.20 4.14
C ILE A 51 5.67 -12.48 2.83
N ALA A 52 4.78 -11.59 2.39
CA ALA A 52 4.07 -11.69 1.13
C ALA A 52 4.03 -10.31 0.47
N GLN A 53 3.96 -10.32 -0.85
CA GLN A 53 3.65 -9.15 -1.67
C GLN A 53 2.38 -9.47 -2.47
N ILE A 54 1.41 -8.57 -2.37
CA ILE A 54 0.15 -8.65 -3.09
C ILE A 54 0.04 -7.43 -3.99
N ASN A 55 -0.11 -7.66 -5.28
CA ASN A 55 -0.39 -6.62 -6.25
C ASN A 55 -1.88 -6.63 -6.53
N TYR A 56 -2.50 -5.46 -6.42
CA TYR A 56 -3.93 -5.26 -6.67
C TYR A 56 -4.14 -4.40 -7.91
N ALA A 57 -5.14 -4.75 -8.70
CA ALA A 57 -5.80 -3.82 -9.61
C ALA A 57 -6.74 -2.93 -8.79
N THR A 58 -6.69 -1.63 -9.04
CA THR A 58 -7.47 -0.63 -8.31
C THR A 58 -8.64 -0.12 -9.15
N GLY A 59 -9.84 -0.15 -8.60
CA GLY A 59 -11.06 0.46 -9.17
C GLY A 59 -11.68 1.55 -8.28
N GLY A 60 -11.04 1.87 -7.16
CA GLY A 60 -11.53 2.84 -6.19
C GLY A 60 -11.52 4.28 -6.69
N THR A 61 -12.26 5.13 -5.99
CA THR A 61 -12.32 6.57 -6.27
C THR A 61 -11.20 7.30 -5.54
N VAL A 62 -10.49 8.19 -6.22
CA VAL A 62 -9.47 9.06 -5.62
C VAL A 62 -10.04 9.80 -4.39
N GLY A 63 -9.27 9.87 -3.31
CA GLY A 63 -9.68 10.47 -2.03
C GLY A 63 -10.42 9.52 -1.09
N THR A 64 -10.67 8.27 -1.49
CA THR A 64 -11.21 7.23 -0.62
C THR A 64 -10.14 6.21 -0.22
N HIS A 65 -10.52 5.25 0.63
CA HIS A 65 -9.66 4.13 0.99
C HIS A 65 -10.47 2.84 1.13
N SER A 66 -9.81 1.70 0.94
CA SER A 66 -10.33 0.39 1.29
C SER A 66 -9.60 -0.14 2.52
N THR A 67 -10.36 -0.53 3.56
CA THR A 67 -9.79 -1.21 4.73
C THR A 67 -9.45 -2.65 4.40
N MET A 68 -8.24 -3.08 4.74
CA MET A 68 -7.73 -4.42 4.54
C MET A 68 -7.61 -5.14 5.88
N SER A 69 -8.59 -5.99 6.20
CA SER A 69 -8.56 -6.82 7.41
C SER A 69 -7.97 -8.21 7.13
N LEU A 70 -7.13 -8.67 8.06
CA LEU A 70 -6.66 -10.06 8.09
C LEU A 70 -7.64 -10.88 8.94
N GLU A 71 -8.25 -11.89 8.33
CA GLU A 71 -9.24 -12.77 8.98
C GLU A 71 -8.90 -14.23 8.74
N ASN A 72 -9.30 -15.11 9.67
CA ASN A 72 -9.09 -16.56 9.56
C ASN A 72 -7.63 -16.98 9.31
N VAL A 73 -6.68 -16.27 9.93
CA VAL A 73 -5.24 -16.55 9.78
C VAL A 73 -4.85 -17.75 10.62
N THR A 74 -4.28 -18.76 9.95
CA THR A 74 -3.69 -19.94 10.60
C THR A 74 -2.22 -20.01 10.27
N ILE A 75 -1.36 -20.13 11.29
CA ILE A 75 0.09 -20.24 11.15
C ILE A 75 0.56 -21.44 11.98
N SER A 76 1.52 -22.20 11.46
CA SER A 76 2.16 -23.30 12.16
C SER A 76 3.67 -23.12 12.25
N ASP A 77 4.28 -23.66 13.31
CA ASP A 77 5.74 -23.78 13.42
C ASP A 77 6.29 -25.01 12.66
N ALA A 78 7.60 -25.24 12.78
CA ALA A 78 8.29 -26.38 12.16
C ALA A 78 7.77 -27.76 12.59
N ASN A 79 7.12 -27.84 13.76
CA ASN A 79 6.60 -29.08 14.33
C ASN A 79 5.10 -29.25 14.04
N GLY A 80 4.51 -28.37 13.21
CA GLY A 80 3.07 -28.37 12.93
C GLY A 80 2.21 -27.85 14.07
N LYS A 81 2.81 -27.26 15.12
CA LYS A 81 2.05 -26.65 16.20
C LYS A 81 1.54 -25.29 15.77
N LEU A 82 0.26 -25.02 16.03
CA LEU A 82 -0.35 -23.73 15.71
C LEU A 82 0.25 -22.60 16.56
N VAL A 83 0.48 -21.47 15.89
CA VAL A 83 0.99 -20.24 16.47
C VAL A 83 -0.08 -19.16 16.27
N SER A 84 -0.40 -18.43 17.35
CA SER A 84 -1.35 -17.32 17.29
C SER A 84 -0.61 -16.01 16.97
N PRO A 85 -0.77 -15.44 15.76
CA PRO A 85 -0.20 -14.13 15.45
C PRO A 85 -1.02 -13.00 16.08
N GLN A 86 -0.38 -11.84 16.24
CA GLN A 86 -1.10 -10.58 16.34
C GLN A 86 -1.42 -10.10 14.92
N LEU A 87 -2.69 -9.84 14.65
CA LEU A 87 -3.15 -9.37 13.35
C LEU A 87 -3.36 -7.86 13.41
N VAL A 88 -2.79 -7.15 12.44
CA VAL A 88 -2.93 -5.70 12.29
C VAL A 88 -3.54 -5.45 10.92
N SER A 89 -4.73 -4.87 10.89
CA SER A 89 -5.38 -4.44 9.65
C SER A 89 -4.70 -3.19 9.08
N GLY A 90 -4.74 -3.05 7.76
CA GLY A 90 -4.21 -1.89 7.06
C GLY A 90 -5.30 -1.14 6.28
N ASN A 91 -4.90 -0.06 5.62
CA ASN A 91 -5.73 0.64 4.64
C ASN A 91 -4.96 0.76 3.32
N PHE A 92 -5.69 0.67 2.22
CA PHE A 92 -5.21 1.01 0.89
C PHE A 92 -5.87 2.33 0.48
N TYR A 93 -5.08 3.37 0.25
CA TYR A 93 -5.58 4.69 -0.10
C TYR A 93 -5.51 4.90 -1.60
N PHE A 94 -6.59 5.43 -2.19
CA PHE A 94 -6.61 5.80 -3.60
C PHE A 94 -6.21 7.26 -3.72
N VAL A 95 -4.98 7.50 -4.15
CA VAL A 95 -4.40 8.84 -4.30
C VAL A 95 -4.15 9.16 -5.77
N LEU A 96 -4.29 10.43 -6.12
CA LEU A 96 -3.77 10.97 -7.37
C LEU A 96 -2.45 11.66 -7.05
N MET A 97 -1.36 11.17 -7.64
CA MET A 97 -0.03 11.76 -7.46
C MET A 97 -0.04 13.22 -7.91
N GLY A 98 0.57 14.08 -7.10
CA GLY A 98 0.63 15.53 -7.27
C GLY A 98 -0.58 16.28 -6.72
N ASN A 99 -1.67 15.60 -6.34
CA ASN A 99 -2.82 16.22 -5.70
C ASN A 99 -2.64 16.20 -4.17
N VAL A 100 -2.03 17.27 -3.65
CA VAL A 100 -1.82 17.46 -2.22
C VAL A 100 -2.90 18.32 -1.57
N THR A 101 -3.77 18.96 -2.36
CA THR A 101 -4.89 19.76 -1.86
C THR A 101 -6.15 18.94 -1.67
N GLY A 102 -6.24 18.25 -0.53
CA GLY A 102 -7.48 17.60 -0.09
C GLY A 102 -7.93 16.43 -0.97
N ILE A 103 -7.06 15.97 -1.88
CA ILE A 103 -7.30 14.83 -2.79
C ILE A 103 -8.61 15.06 -3.56
N ASP A 104 -8.81 16.28 -4.06
CA ASP A 104 -10.01 16.70 -4.80
C ASP A 104 -10.14 16.07 -6.21
N GLY A 105 -9.20 15.20 -6.59
CA GLY A 105 -9.13 14.52 -7.87
C GLY A 105 -8.49 15.33 -9.00
N VAL A 106 -7.96 16.52 -8.74
CA VAL A 106 -7.33 17.39 -9.76
C VAL A 106 -5.96 17.87 -9.30
N VAL A 107 -4.97 17.86 -10.21
CA VAL A 107 -3.66 18.48 -9.97
C VAL A 107 -3.66 19.87 -10.59
N ASN A 108 -3.49 20.92 -9.79
CA ASN A 108 -3.57 22.31 -10.22
C ASN A 108 -2.63 23.25 -9.43
N ALA A 109 -2.72 24.56 -9.69
CA ALA A 109 -1.85 25.55 -9.05
C ALA A 109 -1.99 25.62 -7.52
N SER A 110 -3.13 25.21 -6.96
CA SER A 110 -3.33 25.17 -5.50
C SER A 110 -2.44 24.11 -4.85
N ASP A 111 -2.18 22.99 -5.55
CA ASP A 111 -1.24 21.96 -5.08
C ASP A 111 0.18 22.51 -4.99
N LEU A 112 0.58 23.35 -5.95
CA LEU A 112 1.87 24.04 -5.92
C LEU A 112 1.98 25.00 -4.74
N ASP A 113 0.90 25.66 -4.33
CA ASP A 113 0.95 26.52 -3.14
C ASP A 113 1.21 25.72 -1.86
N VAL A 114 0.60 24.53 -1.74
CA VAL A 114 0.84 23.61 -0.61
C VAL A 114 2.26 23.04 -0.66
N LEU A 115 2.69 22.51 -1.81
CA LEU A 115 4.04 21.96 -1.99
C LEU A 115 5.10 23.03 -1.72
N ARG A 116 4.91 24.28 -2.18
CA ARG A 116 5.84 25.39 -1.86
C ARG A 116 6.04 25.52 -0.35
N ASP A 117 4.97 25.49 0.44
CA ASP A 117 5.08 25.62 1.90
C ASP A 117 5.75 24.41 2.55
N LEU A 118 5.56 23.20 1.99
CA LEU A 118 6.21 21.96 2.43
C LEU A 118 7.71 21.93 2.10
N VAL A 119 8.09 22.28 0.87
CA VAL A 119 9.49 22.38 0.43
C VAL A 119 10.25 23.44 1.22
N LEU A 120 9.60 24.56 1.53
CA LEU A 120 10.16 25.60 2.41
C LEU A 120 10.15 25.22 3.90
N LYS A 121 9.71 24.00 4.24
CA LYS A 121 9.65 23.44 5.60
C LYS A 121 8.90 24.34 6.58
N ARG A 122 7.87 25.05 6.09
CA ARG A 122 7.02 25.91 6.93
C ARG A 122 6.16 25.09 7.88
N ARG A 123 5.91 23.84 7.52
CA ARG A 123 5.32 22.79 8.36
C ARG A 123 5.72 21.41 7.83
N ALA A 124 5.50 20.39 8.64
CA ALA A 124 5.61 19.00 8.19
C ALA A 124 4.42 18.62 7.29
N PRO A 125 4.62 17.70 6.32
CA PRO A 125 3.53 17.14 5.54
C PRO A 125 2.63 16.26 6.42
N THR A 126 1.34 16.24 6.09
CA THR A 126 0.44 15.19 6.59
C THR A 126 0.75 13.86 5.89
N GLY A 127 0.23 12.75 6.42
CA GLY A 127 0.43 11.43 5.79
C GLY A 127 -0.12 11.38 4.36
N ASP A 128 -1.27 12.02 4.12
CA ASP A 128 -1.90 12.09 2.81
C ASP A 128 -1.12 12.97 1.84
N GLU A 129 -0.60 14.11 2.32
CA GLU A 129 0.27 14.98 1.53
C GLU A 129 1.57 14.30 1.15
N LEU A 130 2.21 13.59 2.09
CA LEU A 130 3.42 12.81 1.80
C LEU A 130 3.13 11.73 0.76
N MET A 131 2.02 11.01 0.91
CA MET A 131 1.64 9.92 0.00
C MET A 131 1.32 10.41 -1.42
N ALA A 132 0.70 11.58 -1.58
CA ALA A 132 0.39 12.13 -2.90
C ALA A 132 1.50 13.03 -3.47
N GLY A 133 2.31 13.63 -2.59
CA GLY A 133 3.26 14.69 -2.92
C GLY A 133 4.70 14.22 -3.09
N ASP A 134 5.10 13.05 -2.58
CA ASP A 134 6.40 12.41 -2.83
C ASP A 134 6.37 11.76 -4.24
N MET A 135 6.70 12.55 -5.25
CA MET A 135 6.57 12.23 -6.66
C MET A 135 7.71 11.35 -7.19
N ASP A 136 8.90 11.43 -6.58
CA ASP A 136 10.04 10.58 -6.94
C ASP A 136 10.28 9.40 -5.98
N HIS A 137 9.46 9.29 -4.93
CA HIS A 137 9.37 8.20 -3.96
C HIS A 137 10.64 8.04 -3.11
N ASP A 138 11.28 9.14 -2.73
CA ASP A 138 12.48 9.13 -1.89
C ASP A 138 12.17 9.25 -0.38
N GLY A 139 10.92 9.56 -0.04
CA GLY A 139 10.40 9.57 1.32
C GLY A 139 10.32 10.94 1.97
N ASP A 140 10.63 12.03 1.26
CA ASP A 140 10.26 13.38 1.70
C ASP A 140 9.53 14.19 0.61
N ILE A 141 9.28 15.48 0.90
CA ILE A 141 8.71 16.41 -0.08
C ILE A 141 9.72 17.53 -0.26
N ASP A 142 10.30 17.61 -1.44
CA ASP A 142 11.38 18.53 -1.75
C ASP A 142 11.18 19.25 -3.11
N LEU A 143 12.24 19.92 -3.58
CA LEU A 143 12.17 20.70 -4.82
C LEU A 143 11.95 19.81 -6.06
N PHE A 144 12.41 18.57 -6.07
CA PHE A 144 12.19 17.64 -7.17
C PHE A 144 10.72 17.26 -7.30
N ASP A 145 10.05 17.00 -6.19
CA ASP A 145 8.60 16.76 -6.16
C ASP A 145 7.82 17.95 -6.66
N TYR A 146 8.16 19.14 -6.15
CA TYR A 146 7.54 20.38 -6.57
C TYR A 146 7.70 20.61 -8.08
N MET A 147 8.89 20.33 -8.62
CA MET A 147 9.16 20.47 -10.06
C MET A 147 8.41 19.43 -10.89
N ALA A 148 8.27 18.20 -10.39
CA ALA A 148 7.45 17.18 -11.03
C ALA A 148 5.99 17.63 -11.14
N VAL A 149 5.39 18.12 -10.05
CA VAL A 149 4.02 18.65 -10.08
C VAL A 149 3.92 19.91 -10.93
N PHE A 150 4.92 20.80 -10.87
CA PHE A 150 4.96 22.01 -11.70
C PHE A 150 4.87 21.67 -13.20
N SER A 151 5.60 20.65 -13.64
CA SER A 151 5.56 20.19 -15.04
C SER A 151 4.22 19.59 -15.47
N ILE A 152 3.44 19.05 -14.52
CA ILE A 152 2.07 18.56 -14.76
C ILE A 152 1.11 19.74 -14.94
N VAL A 153 1.23 20.77 -14.10
CA VAL A 153 0.35 21.95 -14.11
C VAL A 153 0.65 22.89 -15.29
N TYR A 154 1.94 23.03 -15.65
CA TYR A 154 2.43 23.90 -16.72
C TYR A 154 3.26 23.11 -17.75
N PRO A 155 2.61 22.40 -18.70
CA PRO A 155 3.28 21.61 -19.72
C PRO A 155 3.95 22.44 -20.83
#